data_AF-A0A3C0DYY7-F1
#
_entry.id   AF-A0A3C0DYY7-F1
#
_cell.length_a   1.000
_cell.length_b   1.000
_cell.length_c   1.000
_cell.angle_alpha   90.00
_cell.angle_beta   90.00
_cell.angle_gamma   90.00
#
_symmetry.space_group_name_H-M   'P 1'
#
loop_
_entity.id
_entity.type
_entity.pdbx_description
1 polymer ?
#
loop_
_entity_poly.entity_id
_entity_poly.type
_entity_poly.pdbx_seq_one_letter_code
_entity_poly.pdbx_strand_id
1 'polypeptide(L)'
;MNRFSQHLLLGLALLSTLALEAHGQAGVWVFDGWPHEKHGYFAGQTEVMVDGARVRITEWPEDSEDLSAALVTYHLGTSVVKIFPWNGERVALVFESDTPMPAPKTNDAGQLLPPAPFPAQGQEGELPCGDGCVYHVRNVSFTALDPAALAPGGAMADAFVPDPSLELLTQQEFMDRHNLTPGQLALWGVANRP
;
A
#
# COMPACT_ATOMS: atom_id res chain seq x y z
N MET A 1 19.68 42.93 -33.97
CA MET A 1 18.66 42.01 -33.42
C MET A 1 18.84 41.92 -31.92
N ASN A 2 17.73 41.92 -31.18
CA ASN A 2 17.54 42.51 -29.84
C ASN A 2 18.28 41.84 -28.67
N ARG A 3 19.02 42.65 -27.88
CA ARG A 3 19.54 42.28 -26.54
C ARG A 3 18.41 41.90 -25.54
N PHE A 4 17.19 42.35 -25.79
CA PHE A 4 16.00 41.98 -25.00
C PHE A 4 15.61 40.49 -25.09
N SER A 5 15.95 39.80 -26.19
CA SER A 5 15.58 38.38 -26.37
C SER A 5 16.53 37.42 -25.65
N GLN A 6 17.76 37.83 -25.32
CA GLN A 6 18.74 36.98 -24.63
C GLN A 6 18.48 36.89 -23.12
N HIS A 7 17.94 37.95 -22.51
CA HIS A 7 17.56 37.94 -21.09
C HIS A 7 16.27 37.17 -20.82
N LEU A 8 15.37 37.06 -21.80
CA LEU A 8 14.13 36.30 -21.67
C LEU A 8 14.38 34.78 -21.67
N LEU A 9 15.33 34.30 -22.48
CA LEU A 9 15.67 32.87 -22.58
C LEU A 9 16.48 32.35 -21.37
N LEU A 10 17.30 33.19 -20.74
CA LEU A 10 17.99 32.83 -19.50
C LEU A 10 17.06 32.81 -18.26
N GLY A 11 16.00 33.63 -18.26
CA GLY A 11 15.00 33.63 -17.18
C GLY A 11 14.09 32.39 -17.19
N LEU A 12 13.77 31.86 -18.39
CA LEU A 12 12.97 30.65 -18.53
C LEU A 12 13.76 29.36 -18.25
N ALA A 13 15.08 29.35 -18.40
CA ALA A 13 15.92 28.21 -18.04
C ALA A 13 16.16 28.07 -16.52
N LEU A 14 16.12 29.18 -15.76
CA LEU A 14 16.29 29.16 -14.29
C LEU A 14 15.00 28.89 -13.51
N LEU A 15 13.82 28.99 -14.12
CA LEU A 15 12.55 28.64 -13.46
C LEU A 15 12.20 27.15 -13.58
N SER A 16 12.83 26.42 -14.51
CA SER A 16 12.68 24.96 -14.64
C SER A 16 13.55 24.15 -13.68
N THR A 17 14.53 24.77 -13.01
CA THR A 17 15.43 24.05 -12.08
C THR A 17 14.96 24.05 -10.62
N LEU A 18 13.87 24.75 -10.29
CA LEU A 18 13.23 24.69 -8.96
C LEU A 18 12.05 23.70 -8.90
N ALA A 19 11.85 22.89 -9.96
CA ALA A 19 10.91 21.78 -9.98
C ALA A 19 11.59 20.40 -9.82
N LEU A 20 12.87 20.37 -9.43
CA LEU A 20 13.54 19.24 -8.79
C LEU A 20 13.43 19.51 -7.28
N GLU A 21 12.83 18.73 -6.40
CA GLU A 21 12.65 17.28 -6.34
C GLU A 21 11.41 16.97 -5.49
N ALA A 22 10.24 16.88 -6.10
CA ALA A 22 9.22 15.96 -5.58
C ALA A 22 9.38 14.64 -6.35
N HIS A 23 10.59 14.07 -6.30
CA HIS A 23 10.74 12.66 -6.68
C HIS A 23 9.89 11.90 -5.68
N GLY A 24 8.74 11.39 -6.12
CA GLY A 24 7.98 10.41 -5.35
C GLY A 24 8.97 9.29 -5.01
N GLN A 25 9.44 9.27 -3.77
CA GLN A 25 10.46 8.32 -3.37
C GLN A 25 9.79 6.96 -3.31
N ALA A 26 10.13 6.12 -4.29
CA ALA A 26 9.75 4.74 -4.29
C ALA A 26 10.57 3.97 -3.25
N GLY A 27 9.95 2.99 -2.61
CA GLY A 27 10.62 2.25 -1.57
C GLY A 27 9.76 1.15 -0.97
N VAL A 28 10.39 0.35 -0.11
CA VAL A 28 9.75 -0.73 0.62
C VAL A 28 10.10 -0.59 2.09
N TRP A 29 9.07 -0.57 2.94
CA TRP A 29 9.23 -0.79 4.38
C TRP A 29 8.91 -2.23 4.73
N VAL A 30 9.66 -2.76 5.67
CA VAL A 30 9.41 -4.09 6.26
C VAL A 30 9.09 -3.91 7.74
N PHE A 31 8.06 -4.60 8.18
CA PHE A 31 7.60 -4.61 9.57
C PHE A 31 7.57 -6.03 10.11
N ASP A 32 8.10 -6.23 11.31
CA ASP A 32 7.84 -7.43 12.10
C ASP A 32 6.52 -7.23 12.84
N GLY A 33 5.69 -8.25 12.92
CA GLY A 33 4.45 -8.20 13.70
C GLY A 33 4.33 -9.30 14.73
N TRP A 34 3.55 -9.03 15.77
CA TRP A 34 3.24 -9.99 16.83
C TRP A 34 1.81 -9.81 17.33
N PRO A 35 1.20 -10.90 17.82
CA PRO A 35 -0.20 -10.85 18.21
C PRO A 35 -0.40 -9.97 19.44
N HIS A 36 -1.53 -9.26 19.49
CA HIS A 36 -2.02 -8.66 20.73
C HIS A 36 -2.57 -9.75 21.68
N GLU A 37 -3.25 -10.75 21.12
CA GLU A 37 -3.79 -11.90 21.85
C GLU A 37 -3.23 -13.22 21.30
N LYS A 38 -2.91 -14.18 22.16
CA LYS A 38 -2.20 -15.43 21.81
C LYS A 38 -2.81 -16.25 20.65
N HIS A 39 -4.11 -16.10 20.37
CA HIS A 39 -4.83 -16.84 19.33
C HIS A 39 -5.57 -15.93 18.33
N GLY A 40 -5.19 -14.66 18.27
CA GLY A 40 -5.68 -13.72 17.26
C GLY A 40 -4.91 -13.85 15.95
N TYR A 41 -5.56 -13.49 14.85
CA TYR A 41 -4.85 -13.27 13.58
C TYR A 41 -3.84 -12.13 13.75
N PHE A 42 -2.66 -12.29 13.17
CA PHE A 42 -1.70 -11.22 13.00
C PHE A 42 -0.86 -11.47 11.74
N ALA A 43 -0.35 -10.40 11.15
CA ALA A 43 0.72 -10.51 10.17
C ALA A 43 2.05 -10.58 10.91
N GLY A 44 2.82 -11.67 10.81
CA GLY A 44 4.14 -11.72 11.43
C GLY A 44 5.19 -10.97 10.62
N GLN A 45 4.95 -10.77 9.33
CA GLN A 45 5.68 -9.80 8.52
C GLN A 45 4.73 -9.01 7.62
N THR A 46 5.00 -7.72 7.48
CA THR A 46 4.33 -6.85 6.52
C THR A 46 5.35 -6.13 5.65
N GLU A 47 5.15 -6.14 4.33
CA GLU A 47 5.86 -5.29 3.38
C GLU A 47 4.93 -4.18 2.86
N VAL A 48 5.40 -2.94 2.90
CA VAL A 48 4.70 -1.78 2.34
C VAL A 48 5.56 -1.18 1.24
N MET A 49 5.17 -1.42 -0.01
CA MET A 49 5.82 -0.88 -1.19
C MET A 49 5.07 0.34 -1.73
N VAL A 50 5.80 1.39 -2.08
CA VAL A 50 5.24 2.64 -2.60
C VAL A 50 6.02 3.14 -3.81
N ASP A 51 5.37 3.93 -4.65
CA ASP A 51 5.99 4.67 -5.75
C ASP A 51 5.57 6.16 -5.79
N GLY A 52 5.09 6.65 -4.65
CA GLY A 52 4.59 8.01 -4.48
C GLY A 52 3.06 8.14 -4.68
N ALA A 53 2.45 7.35 -5.57
CA ALA A 53 1.00 7.44 -5.84
C ALA A 53 0.25 6.14 -5.54
N ARG A 54 0.94 5.00 -5.64
CA ARG A 54 0.39 3.66 -5.42
C ARG A 54 1.03 3.06 -4.18
N VAL A 55 0.26 2.22 -3.49
CA VAL A 55 0.75 1.43 -2.35
C VAL A 55 0.38 -0.02 -2.57
N ARG A 56 1.32 -0.93 -2.35
CA ARG A 56 1.07 -2.36 -2.20
C ARG A 56 1.48 -2.77 -0.80
N ILE A 57 0.57 -3.40 -0.08
CA ILE A 57 0.79 -3.95 1.25
C ILE A 57 0.70 -5.47 1.11
N THR A 58 1.74 -6.19 1.50
CA THR A 58 1.74 -7.66 1.59
C THR A 58 1.87 -8.04 3.05
N GLU A 59 0.91 -8.79 3.57
CA GLU A 59 0.83 -9.24 4.96
C GLU A 59 0.89 -10.77 4.99
N TRP A 60 1.94 -11.30 5.61
CA TRP A 60 2.14 -12.73 5.77
C TRP A 60 1.63 -13.18 7.14
N PRO A 61 0.73 -14.17 7.21
CA PRO A 61 0.18 -14.62 8.48
C PRO A 61 1.27 -15.32 9.30
N GLU A 62 1.35 -14.94 10.58
CA GLU A 62 2.33 -15.52 11.51
C GLU A 62 3.75 -15.54 10.91
N ASP A 63 4.49 -16.65 11.06
CA ASP A 63 5.87 -16.78 10.58
C ASP A 63 5.98 -17.37 9.15
N SER A 64 4.92 -17.27 8.32
CA SER A 64 4.86 -17.93 7.01
C SER A 64 5.13 -16.99 5.85
N GLU A 65 6.21 -17.20 5.09
CA GLU A 65 6.47 -16.46 3.83
C GLU A 65 5.66 -16.97 2.61
N ASP A 66 4.71 -17.88 2.81
CA ASP A 66 3.87 -18.41 1.72
C ASP A 66 2.89 -17.35 1.16
N LEU A 67 3.14 -16.92 -0.09
CA LEU A 67 2.28 -15.99 -0.81
C LEU A 67 0.84 -16.51 -1.01
N SER A 68 0.64 -17.83 -1.02
CA SER A 68 -0.71 -18.41 -1.12
C SER A 68 -1.57 -18.05 0.10
N ALA A 69 -0.93 -17.90 1.26
CA ALA A 69 -1.54 -17.52 2.52
C ALA A 69 -1.55 -16.00 2.78
N ALA A 70 -0.75 -15.22 2.04
CA ALA A 70 -0.59 -13.78 2.26
C ALA A 70 -1.83 -12.95 1.88
N LEU A 71 -2.16 -11.94 2.67
CA LEU A 71 -3.10 -10.89 2.29
C LEU A 71 -2.35 -9.82 1.50
N VAL A 72 -2.81 -9.49 0.30
CA VAL A 72 -2.20 -8.45 -0.54
C VAL A 72 -3.21 -7.35 -0.81
N THR A 73 -2.91 -6.13 -0.38
CA THR A 73 -3.77 -4.96 -0.61
C THR A 73 -3.06 -3.98 -1.53
N TYR A 74 -3.71 -3.61 -2.63
CA TYR A 74 -3.28 -2.55 -3.54
C TYR A 74 -4.15 -1.32 -3.33
N HIS A 75 -3.53 -0.17 -3.10
CA HIS A 75 -4.16 1.14 -3.18
C HIS A 75 -3.70 1.82 -4.48
N LEU A 76 -4.61 1.93 -5.45
CA LEU A 76 -4.38 2.44 -6.80
C LEU A 76 -5.21 3.71 -7.03
N GLY A 77 -4.84 4.80 -6.35
CA GLY A 77 -5.71 5.98 -6.27
C GLY A 77 -6.90 5.72 -5.35
N THR A 78 -8.12 5.85 -5.87
CA THR A 78 -9.36 5.57 -5.12
C THR A 78 -9.75 4.10 -5.14
N SER A 79 -9.27 3.32 -6.10
CA SER A 79 -9.56 1.90 -6.18
C SER A 79 -8.64 1.12 -5.24
N VAL A 80 -9.22 0.21 -4.47
CA VAL A 80 -8.52 -0.70 -3.57
C VAL A 80 -8.78 -2.13 -4.02
N VAL A 81 -7.73 -2.92 -4.21
CA VAL A 81 -7.85 -4.35 -4.52
C VAL A 81 -7.27 -5.14 -3.35
N LYS A 82 -8.07 -6.03 -2.75
CA LYS A 82 -7.62 -6.95 -1.71
C LYS A 82 -7.63 -8.38 -2.23
N ILE A 83 -6.50 -9.06 -2.12
CA ILE A 83 -6.33 -10.45 -2.50
C ILE A 83 -6.02 -11.30 -1.26
N PHE A 84 -6.81 -12.34 -1.02
CA PHE A 84 -6.69 -13.16 0.19
C PHE A 84 -7.06 -14.62 -0.08
N PRO A 85 -6.60 -15.56 0.77
CA PRO A 85 -7.05 -16.94 0.72
C PRO A 85 -8.49 -17.07 1.25
N TRP A 86 -9.34 -17.79 0.53
CA TRP A 86 -10.70 -18.12 0.96
C TRP A 86 -11.08 -19.52 0.48
N ASN A 87 -11.45 -20.41 1.40
CA ASN A 87 -11.85 -21.80 1.11
C ASN A 87 -10.90 -22.58 0.17
N GLY A 88 -9.59 -22.36 0.30
CA GLY A 88 -8.56 -23.02 -0.51
C GLY A 88 -8.29 -22.38 -1.87
N GLU A 89 -8.94 -21.26 -2.16
CA GLU A 89 -8.75 -20.47 -3.38
C GLU A 89 -8.19 -19.08 -3.04
N ARG A 90 -7.71 -18.37 -4.07
CA ARG A 90 -7.35 -16.95 -3.98
C ARG A 90 -8.50 -16.13 -4.52
N VAL A 91 -8.96 -15.16 -3.75
CA VAL A 91 -10.03 -14.25 -4.15
C VAL A 91 -9.47 -12.84 -4.24
N ALA A 92 -9.85 -12.09 -5.28
CA ALA A 92 -9.53 -10.68 -5.43
C ALA A 92 -10.81 -9.84 -5.38
N LEU A 93 -10.93 -9.00 -4.35
CA LEU A 93 -12.04 -8.07 -4.21
C LEU A 93 -11.61 -6.65 -4.54
N VAL A 94 -12.44 -5.93 -5.30
CA VAL A 94 -12.27 -4.51 -5.60
C VAL A 94 -13.27 -3.66 -4.81
N PHE A 95 -12.75 -2.57 -4.25
CA PHE A 95 -13.48 -1.57 -3.48
C PHE A 95 -13.15 -0.19 -4.01
N GLU A 96 -14.10 0.74 -3.88
CA GLU A 96 -13.83 2.16 -4.07
C GLU A 96 -13.73 2.84 -2.70
N SER A 97 -12.70 3.67 -2.54
CA SER A 97 -12.48 4.51 -1.38
C SER A 97 -12.77 5.96 -1.73
N ASP A 98 -13.49 6.66 -0.86
CA ASP A 98 -13.77 8.09 -1.01
C ASP A 98 -12.50 8.95 -1.02
N THR A 99 -11.43 8.45 -0.39
CA THR A 99 -10.13 9.09 -0.34
C THR A 99 -9.01 8.13 -0.73
N PRO A 100 -8.04 8.56 -1.55
CA PRO A 100 -6.87 7.76 -1.84
C PRO A 100 -6.01 7.58 -0.59
N MET A 101 -5.22 6.51 -0.56
CA MET A 101 -4.23 6.34 0.51
C MET A 101 -3.25 7.52 0.48
N PRO A 102 -2.92 8.13 1.63
CA PRO A 102 -1.98 9.24 1.66
C PRO A 102 -0.63 8.83 1.08
N ALA A 103 -0.09 9.67 0.20
CA ALA A 103 1.28 9.52 -0.27
C ALA A 103 2.26 9.53 0.92
N PRO A 104 3.37 8.77 0.84
CA PRO A 104 4.47 8.85 1.79
C PRO A 104 4.91 10.30 2.00
N LYS A 105 5.18 10.66 3.25
CA LYS A 105 5.58 12.02 3.62
C LYS A 105 7.02 12.02 4.09
N THR A 106 7.69 13.14 3.92
CA THR A 106 9.02 13.34 4.49
C THR A 106 8.90 14.00 5.86
N ASN A 107 9.68 13.54 6.85
CA ASN A 107 9.79 14.21 8.15
C ASN A 107 10.74 15.44 8.06
N ASP A 108 10.85 16.19 9.16
CA ASP A 108 11.72 17.37 9.25
C ASP A 108 13.21 17.06 9.01
N ALA A 109 13.62 15.80 9.17
CA ALA A 109 14.97 15.32 8.92
C ALA A 109 15.20 14.86 7.46
N GLY A 110 14.22 15.02 6.58
CA GLY A 110 14.32 14.60 5.18
C GLY A 110 14.12 13.10 4.95
N GLN A 111 13.68 12.33 5.96
CA GLN A 111 13.44 10.89 5.85
C GLN A 111 12.02 10.58 5.41
N LEU A 112 11.86 9.61 4.52
CA LEU A 112 10.56 9.13 4.09
C LEU A 112 9.88 8.34 5.21
N LEU A 113 8.66 8.75 5.55
CA LEU A 113 7.77 8.07 6.46
C LEU A 113 6.88 7.10 5.68
N PRO A 114 6.61 5.90 6.23
CA PRO A 114 5.62 5.02 5.64
C PRO A 114 4.24 5.68 5.66
N PRO A 115 3.34 5.26 4.76
CA PRO A 115 1.96 5.74 4.81
C PRO A 115 1.32 5.35 6.16
N ALA A 116 0.47 6.21 6.71
CA ALA A 116 -0.31 5.86 7.90
C ALA A 116 -1.18 4.61 7.61
N PRO A 117 -1.43 3.75 8.61
CA PRO A 117 -1.10 3.88 10.04
C PRO A 117 0.27 3.32 10.47
N PHE A 118 1.16 2.96 9.53
CA PHE A 118 2.41 2.29 9.87
C PHE A 118 3.41 3.20 10.63
N PRO A 119 4.15 2.67 11.63
CA PRO A 119 5.08 3.46 12.43
C PRO A 119 6.38 3.78 11.68
N ALA A 120 7.08 4.84 12.09
CA ALA A 120 8.36 5.21 11.51
C ALA A 120 9.47 4.19 11.84
N GLN A 121 10.61 4.26 11.16
CA GLN A 121 11.71 3.31 11.34
C GLN A 121 12.17 3.20 12.79
N GLY A 122 12.29 1.97 13.30
CA GLY A 122 12.66 1.67 14.68
C GLY A 122 11.56 1.93 15.71
N GLN A 123 10.37 2.36 15.29
CA GLN A 123 9.21 2.55 16.16
C GLN A 123 8.26 1.36 16.08
N GLU A 124 7.46 1.21 17.13
CA GLU A 124 6.39 0.23 17.25
C GLU A 124 5.02 0.93 17.13
N GLY A 125 4.00 0.17 16.74
CA GLY A 125 2.63 0.65 16.61
C GLY A 125 1.62 -0.49 16.62
N GLU A 126 0.34 -0.13 16.64
CA GLU A 126 -0.78 -1.07 16.62
C GLU A 126 -1.52 -0.94 15.28
N LEU A 127 -1.87 -2.07 14.68
CA LEU A 127 -2.63 -2.16 13.43
C LEU A 127 -3.92 -2.96 13.63
N PRO A 128 -5.05 -2.49 13.08
CA PRO A 128 -6.28 -3.25 13.10
C PRO A 128 -6.22 -4.41 12.10
N CYS A 129 -6.62 -5.61 12.53
CA CYS A 129 -6.77 -6.79 11.67
C CYS A 129 -8.23 -7.08 11.26
N GLY A 130 -9.16 -6.21 11.66
CA GLY A 130 -10.60 -6.40 11.45
C GLY A 130 -11.38 -6.14 12.74
N ASP A 131 -12.62 -6.61 12.80
CA ASP A 131 -13.54 -6.31 13.89
C ASP A 131 -13.00 -6.78 15.25
N GLY A 132 -12.70 -5.81 16.13
CA GLY A 132 -12.19 -6.06 17.48
C GLY A 132 -10.77 -6.64 17.55
N CYS A 133 -10.07 -6.72 16.42
CA CYS A 133 -8.75 -7.34 16.31
C CYS A 133 -7.67 -6.28 16.13
N VAL A 134 -6.61 -6.37 16.92
CA VAL A 134 -5.38 -5.59 16.74
C VAL A 134 -4.16 -6.50 16.80
N TYR A 135 -3.11 -6.14 16.07
CA TYR A 135 -1.79 -6.72 16.21
C TYR A 135 -0.76 -5.60 16.31
N HIS A 136 0.40 -5.93 16.85
CA HIS A 136 1.49 -4.97 17.01
C HIS A 136 2.48 -5.13 15.87
N VAL A 137 3.12 -4.03 15.50
CA VAL A 137 4.17 -4.01 14.49
C VAL A 137 5.36 -3.18 14.92
N ARG A 138 6.53 -3.50 14.38
CA ARG A 138 7.75 -2.71 14.48
C ARG A 138 8.34 -2.51 13.09
N ASN A 139 8.63 -1.26 12.73
CA ASN A 139 9.33 -0.97 11.48
C ASN A 139 10.81 -1.35 11.60
N VAL A 140 11.21 -2.40 10.89
CA VAL A 140 12.58 -2.94 10.98
C VAL A 140 13.51 -2.41 9.90
N SER A 141 12.98 -2.07 8.72
CA SER A 141 13.82 -1.56 7.65
C SER A 141 13.05 -0.73 6.62
N PHE A 142 13.82 0.10 5.92
CA PHE A 142 13.40 0.78 4.71
C PHE A 142 14.47 0.60 3.64
N THR A 143 14.04 0.23 2.43
CA THR A 143 14.90 0.17 1.25
C THR A 143 14.34 1.11 0.19
N ALA A 144 15.12 2.13 -0.19
CA ALA A 144 14.78 3.00 -1.30
C ALA A 144 14.87 2.20 -2.62
N LEU A 145 13.91 2.40 -3.51
CA LEU A 145 13.88 1.80 -4.84
C LEU A 145 14.19 2.86 -5.90
N ASP A 146 14.88 2.44 -6.95
CA ASP A 146 15.02 3.25 -8.16
C ASP A 146 13.66 3.33 -8.87
N PRO A 147 13.07 4.53 -9.08
CA PRO A 147 11.82 4.68 -9.81
C PRO A 147 11.85 4.04 -11.21
N ALA A 148 13.01 3.94 -11.86
CA ALA A 148 13.14 3.28 -13.16
C ALA A 148 12.81 1.78 -13.09
N ALA A 149 13.00 1.12 -11.94
CA ALA A 149 12.62 -0.28 -11.77
C ALA A 149 11.10 -0.49 -11.84
N LEU A 150 10.32 0.51 -11.46
CA LEU A 150 8.85 0.48 -11.41
C LEU A 150 8.18 1.06 -12.66
N ALA A 151 8.97 1.68 -13.55
CA ALA A 151 8.49 2.19 -14.83
C ALA A 151 8.15 1.03 -15.80
N PRO A 152 7.34 1.26 -16.84
CA PRO A 152 7.08 0.25 -17.87
C PRO A 152 8.37 -0.31 -18.48
N GLY A 153 8.51 -1.64 -18.47
CA GLY A 153 9.71 -2.34 -18.92
C GLY A 153 10.84 -2.45 -17.89
N GLY A 154 10.67 -1.84 -16.71
CA GLY A 154 11.55 -2.03 -15.55
C GLY A 154 11.39 -3.42 -14.91
N ALA A 155 12.34 -3.78 -14.05
CA ALA A 155 12.38 -5.10 -13.41
C ALA A 155 11.19 -5.39 -12.47
N MET A 156 10.47 -4.35 -12.05
CA MET A 156 9.33 -4.38 -11.12
C MET A 156 8.12 -3.66 -11.72
N ALA A 157 7.99 -3.65 -13.05
CA ALA A 157 6.93 -2.93 -13.75
C ALA A 157 5.51 -3.40 -13.37
N ASP A 158 5.37 -4.63 -12.90
CA ASP A 158 4.14 -5.26 -12.45
C ASP A 158 3.90 -5.15 -10.93
N ALA A 159 4.77 -4.46 -10.19
CA ALA A 159 4.69 -4.38 -8.72
C ALA A 159 3.33 -3.90 -8.19
N PHE A 160 2.61 -3.09 -8.96
CA PHE A 160 1.29 -2.56 -8.61
C PHE A 160 0.18 -3.06 -9.56
N VAL A 161 0.40 -4.21 -10.19
CA VAL A 161 -0.60 -4.90 -11.01
C VAL A 161 -1.12 -6.08 -10.19
N PRO A 162 -2.40 -6.08 -9.76
CA PRO A 162 -3.01 -7.25 -9.13
C PRO A 162 -2.87 -8.49 -10.03
N ASP A 163 -2.80 -9.68 -9.44
CA ASP A 163 -2.61 -10.94 -10.17
C ASP A 163 -3.64 -11.06 -11.32
N PRO A 164 -3.20 -11.05 -12.59
CA PRO A 164 -4.11 -11.02 -13.74
C PRO A 164 -4.83 -12.35 -13.96
N SER A 165 -4.44 -13.42 -13.24
CA SER A 165 -5.14 -14.71 -13.27
C SER A 165 -6.40 -14.73 -12.39
N LEU A 166 -6.55 -13.74 -11.50
CA LEU A 166 -7.70 -13.64 -10.60
C LEU A 166 -8.77 -12.74 -11.19
N GLU A 167 -10.02 -13.20 -11.10
CA GLU A 167 -11.18 -12.37 -11.40
C GLU A 167 -11.35 -11.32 -10.29
N LEU A 168 -11.43 -10.05 -10.67
CA LEU A 168 -11.74 -8.96 -9.74
C LEU A 168 -13.26 -8.90 -9.52
N LEU A 169 -13.69 -9.11 -8.29
CA LEU A 169 -15.10 -9.07 -7.91
C LEU A 169 -15.38 -7.89 -7.00
N THR A 170 -16.51 -7.23 -7.15
CA THR A 170 -17.05 -6.40 -6.07
C THR A 170 -17.45 -7.29 -4.89
N GLN A 171 -17.57 -6.69 -3.69
CA GLN A 171 -18.06 -7.42 -2.53
C GLN A 171 -19.43 -8.06 -2.79
N GLN A 172 -20.34 -7.36 -3.48
CA GLN A 172 -21.68 -7.88 -3.76
C GLN A 172 -21.65 -9.08 -4.72
N GLU A 173 -20.85 -9.02 -5.80
CA GLU A 173 -20.70 -10.14 -6.73
C GLU A 173 -20.14 -11.38 -6.04
N PHE A 174 -19.15 -11.19 -5.14
CA PHE A 174 -18.63 -12.27 -4.33
C PHE A 174 -19.70 -12.86 -3.41
N MET A 175 -20.48 -12.01 -2.72
CA MET A 175 -21.59 -12.46 -1.87
C MET A 175 -22.62 -13.28 -2.64
N ASP A 176 -23.07 -12.75 -3.78
CA ASP A 176 -24.10 -13.38 -4.60
C ASP A 176 -23.61 -14.74 -5.13
N ARG A 177 -22.36 -14.80 -5.60
CA ARG A 177 -21.74 -16.03 -6.10
C ARG A 177 -21.66 -17.13 -5.04
N HIS A 178 -21.43 -16.75 -3.78
CA HIS A 178 -21.27 -17.68 -2.67
C HIS A 178 -22.51 -17.79 -1.77
N ASN A 179 -23.64 -17.21 -2.19
CA ASN A 179 -24.90 -17.19 -1.43
C ASN A 179 -24.73 -16.70 0.01
N LEU A 180 -23.90 -15.67 0.22
CA LEU A 180 -23.66 -15.07 1.53
C LEU A 180 -24.69 -13.97 1.82
N THR A 181 -25.15 -13.87 3.07
CA THR A 181 -26.02 -12.79 3.52
C THR A 181 -25.22 -11.62 4.11
N PRO A 182 -25.74 -10.37 4.02
CA PRO A 182 -25.14 -9.22 4.70
C PRO A 182 -24.98 -9.51 6.20
N GLY A 183 -23.74 -9.48 6.70
CA GLY A 183 -23.38 -9.87 8.07
C GLY A 183 -22.54 -11.15 8.18
N GLN A 184 -22.58 -12.04 7.19
CA GLN A 184 -21.64 -13.17 7.10
C GLN A 184 -20.24 -12.74 6.63
N LEU A 185 -20.14 -11.52 6.10
CA LEU A 185 -18.88 -10.81 5.75
C LEU A 185 -18.46 -9.77 6.78
N ALA A 186 -19.12 -9.67 7.94
CA ALA A 186 -18.73 -8.76 9.04
C ALA A 186 -17.37 -9.12 9.68
N LEU A 187 -16.50 -9.80 8.94
CA LEU A 187 -15.12 -10.09 9.29
C LEU A 187 -14.16 -9.01 8.76
N TRP A 188 -14.62 -8.13 7.85
CA TRP A 188 -13.72 -7.21 7.14
C TRP A 188 -14.35 -5.83 6.88
N GLY A 189 -14.38 -4.98 7.91
CA GLY A 189 -14.27 -3.52 7.73
C GLY A 189 -15.55 -2.70 7.57
N VAL A 190 -16.61 -2.96 8.34
CA VAL A 190 -17.71 -1.96 8.42
C VAL A 190 -17.38 -0.92 9.48
N ALA A 191 -17.19 0.33 9.06
CA ALA A 191 -17.31 1.47 9.96
C ALA A 191 -18.79 1.61 10.39
N ASN A 192 -19.21 0.87 11.40
CA ASN A 192 -20.43 1.20 12.14
C ASN A 192 -20.13 2.43 13.00
N ARG A 193 -20.32 3.62 12.45
CA ARG A 193 -20.47 4.82 13.27
C ARG A 193 -21.94 4.96 13.67
N PRO A 194 -22.28 5.09 14.97
CA PRO A 194 -23.51 5.77 15.37
C PRO A 194 -23.48 7.25 14.95
#